data_AF-A0A9Q4B6L9-F1
#
_entry.id   AF-A0A9Q4B6L9-F1
#
_cell.length_a   1.000
_cell.length_b   1.000
_cell.length_c   1.000
_cell.angle_alpha   90.00
_cell.angle_beta   90.00
_cell.angle_gamma   90.00
#
_symmetry.space_group_name_H-M   'P 1'
#
loop_
_entity.id
_entity.type
_entity.pdbx_description
1 polymer ?
#
loop_
_entity_poly.entity_id
_entity_poly.type
_entity_poly.pdbx_seq_one_letter_code
_entity_poly.pdbx_strand_id
1 'polypeptide(L)'
;MVNNIKDEILNTLANSNDPKELKNLETREVEFEDYNEVWGELIDKSHSYDKEDFEKSLIQLEKNFCHVRLERTIEIKIFLIEIGAEGFVSTSDSISKINMQSNSLVADSVGNSSDESMQRKPYDESSVKQLFEEFSAKDLRTLKVSLLNLLLDNSKPIDKLTILLSLVHSKYPELFNEYLEDENNDPIDLDQENWTVLYFHSQNTALETNFSIDRYKHLLDVRDFLRKKGESDFQFISETKKSGQSGQSGQSGQSGQSGQSRQSKSLLDELIDMLVESLSKMKEVSCNLIEKVKSKFK
;
A
#
# COMPACT_ATOMS: atom_id res chain seq x y z
N MET A 1 5.49 -40.21 23.26
CA MET A 1 6.35 -39.05 22.94
C MET A 1 5.67 -37.85 23.56
N VAL A 2 6.32 -37.14 24.47
CA VAL A 2 5.79 -35.87 24.95
C VAL A 2 5.98 -34.91 23.78
N ASN A 3 4.90 -34.58 23.07
CA ASN A 3 4.92 -33.48 22.11
C ASN A 3 5.21 -32.23 22.93
N ASN A 4 6.43 -31.73 22.81
CA ASN A 4 6.84 -30.50 23.45
C ASN A 4 6.05 -29.36 22.78
N ILE A 5 5.16 -28.70 23.54
CA ILE A 5 4.29 -27.63 23.05
C ILE A 5 5.13 -26.50 22.40
N LYS A 6 6.36 -26.27 22.88
CA LYS A 6 7.35 -25.37 22.26
C LYS A 6 7.65 -25.78 20.81
N ASP A 7 7.93 -27.05 20.57
CA ASP A 7 8.28 -27.56 19.24
C ASP A 7 7.08 -27.47 18.29
N GLU A 8 5.86 -27.65 18.81
CA GLU A 8 4.62 -27.44 18.03
C GLU A 8 4.44 -25.97 17.65
N ILE A 9 4.63 -25.03 18.59
CA ILE A 9 4.55 -23.58 18.33
C ILE A 9 5.58 -23.17 17.28
N LEU A 10 6.84 -23.59 17.42
CA LEU A 10 7.90 -23.30 16.45
C LEU A 10 7.60 -23.90 15.08
N ASN A 11 7.07 -25.12 15.03
CA ASN A 11 6.68 -25.78 13.79
C ASN A 11 5.51 -25.08 13.10
N THR A 12 4.50 -24.62 13.85
CA THR A 12 3.38 -23.82 13.29
C THR A 12 3.89 -22.47 12.79
N LEU A 13 4.74 -21.80 13.56
CA LEU A 13 5.39 -20.55 13.12
C LEU A 13 6.23 -20.75 11.86
N ALA A 14 6.88 -21.89 11.65
CA ALA A 14 7.65 -22.11 10.43
C ALA A 14 6.75 -22.38 9.21
N ASN A 15 5.66 -23.12 9.37
CA ASN A 15 4.95 -23.73 8.24
C ASN A 15 3.54 -23.19 7.97
N SER A 16 2.87 -22.58 8.95
CA SER A 16 1.51 -22.05 8.75
C SER A 16 1.53 -20.60 8.32
N ASN A 17 0.76 -20.28 7.27
CA ASN A 17 0.49 -18.92 6.82
C ASN A 17 -0.99 -18.53 7.05
N ASP A 18 -1.68 -19.17 7.99
CA ASP A 18 -3.01 -18.76 8.43
C ASP A 18 -2.90 -17.76 9.60
N PRO A 19 -3.26 -16.47 9.40
CA PRO A 19 -3.19 -15.47 10.46
C PRO A 19 -4.00 -15.84 11.71
N LYS A 20 -5.09 -16.60 11.57
CA LYS A 20 -5.90 -17.03 12.73
C LYS A 20 -5.17 -18.10 13.53
N GLU A 21 -4.55 -19.06 12.84
CA GLU A 21 -3.76 -20.11 13.49
C GLU A 21 -2.56 -19.51 14.23
N LEU A 22 -1.89 -18.53 13.61
CA LEU A 22 -0.75 -17.83 14.21
C LEU A 22 -1.13 -17.03 15.46
N LYS A 23 -2.22 -16.25 15.43
CA LYS A 23 -2.70 -15.51 16.61
C LYS A 23 -3.14 -16.43 17.75
N ASN A 24 -3.68 -17.61 17.44
CA ASN A 24 -4.06 -18.58 18.46
C ASN A 24 -2.86 -19.14 19.25
N LEU A 25 -1.62 -19.00 18.74
CA LEU A 25 -0.42 -19.44 19.46
C LEU A 25 -0.16 -18.64 20.73
N GLU A 26 -0.52 -17.35 20.77
CA GLU A 26 -0.38 -16.49 21.96
C GLU A 26 -1.26 -16.95 23.13
N THR A 27 -2.36 -17.65 22.81
CA THR A 27 -3.33 -18.11 23.82
C THR A 27 -3.01 -19.49 24.39
N ARG A 28 -1.94 -20.13 23.92
CA ARG A 28 -1.56 -21.47 24.38
C ARG A 28 -0.89 -21.40 25.75
N GLU A 29 -1.32 -22.28 26.65
CA GLU A 29 -0.74 -22.40 27.98
C GLU A 29 0.62 -23.13 27.87
N VAL A 30 1.71 -22.37 27.94
CA VAL A 30 3.09 -22.86 27.88
C VAL A 30 3.96 -22.09 28.88
N GLU A 31 4.97 -22.75 29.46
CA GLU A 31 5.95 -22.07 30.30
C GLU A 31 6.91 -21.26 29.41
N PHE A 32 6.98 -19.96 29.66
CA PHE A 32 7.90 -19.04 29.00
C PHE A 32 9.11 -18.77 29.90
N GLU A 33 10.28 -18.71 29.29
CA GLU A 33 11.48 -18.16 29.92
C GLU A 33 11.36 -16.63 30.04
N ASP A 34 12.15 -16.03 30.94
CA ASP A 34 12.35 -14.59 30.95
C ASP A 34 13.08 -14.11 29.69
N TYR A 35 12.83 -12.86 29.30
CA TYR A 35 13.54 -12.25 28.18
C TYR A 35 15.05 -12.16 28.47
N ASN A 36 15.86 -12.67 27.55
CA ASN A 36 17.31 -12.66 27.65
C ASN A 36 17.95 -12.06 26.40
N GLU A 37 18.59 -10.90 26.57
CA GLU A 37 19.26 -10.13 25.51
C GLU A 37 20.54 -10.79 24.97
N VAL A 38 21.13 -11.75 25.69
CA VAL A 38 22.35 -12.47 25.26
C VAL A 38 22.15 -13.18 23.92
N TRP A 39 20.91 -13.53 23.59
CA TRP A 39 20.52 -14.15 22.32
C TRP A 39 20.16 -13.14 21.23
N GLY A 40 20.54 -11.88 21.41
CA GLY A 40 20.33 -10.76 20.50
C GLY A 40 19.13 -9.90 20.87
N GLU A 41 19.19 -8.63 20.52
CA GLU A 41 18.10 -7.68 20.74
C GLU A 41 16.83 -8.12 20.02
N LEU A 42 15.68 -7.69 20.57
CA LEU A 42 14.40 -7.87 19.90
C LEU A 42 14.43 -7.05 18.61
N ILE A 43 13.94 -7.62 17.51
CA ILE A 43 13.77 -6.85 16.27
C ILE A 43 12.83 -5.69 16.58
N ASP A 44 13.18 -4.47 16.13
CA ASP A 44 12.39 -3.27 16.39
C ASP A 44 11.06 -3.28 15.63
N LYS A 45 10.06 -2.58 16.17
CA LYS A 45 8.74 -2.52 15.49
C LYS A 45 8.93 -1.76 14.20
N SER A 46 8.68 -2.42 13.08
CA SER A 46 8.93 -1.89 11.75
C SER A 46 7.76 -2.19 10.82
N HIS A 47 7.45 -1.23 9.95
CA HIS A 47 6.48 -1.38 8.88
C HIS A 47 7.11 -1.89 7.58
N SER A 48 8.36 -2.37 7.65
CA SER A 48 9.13 -2.89 6.52
C SER A 48 9.87 -4.19 6.86
N TYR A 49 9.22 -5.11 7.59
CA TYR A 49 9.86 -6.39 7.85
C TYR A 49 10.10 -7.17 6.56
N ASP A 50 11.22 -7.89 6.51
CA ASP A 50 11.52 -8.81 5.43
C ASP A 50 11.63 -10.26 5.93
N LYS A 51 11.98 -11.17 4.99
CA LYS A 51 12.14 -12.58 5.29
C LYS A 51 13.29 -12.84 6.27
N GLU A 52 14.34 -12.04 6.22
CA GLU A 52 15.52 -12.19 7.07
C GLU A 52 15.19 -11.79 8.51
N ASP A 53 14.36 -10.76 8.71
CA ASP A 53 13.81 -10.40 10.01
C ASP A 53 13.00 -11.56 10.61
N PHE A 54 12.14 -12.20 9.82
CA PHE A 54 11.35 -13.34 10.29
C PHE A 54 12.23 -14.53 10.68
N GLU A 55 13.19 -14.91 9.82
CA GLU A 55 14.11 -16.01 10.08
C GLU A 55 14.96 -15.75 11.33
N LYS A 56 15.46 -14.52 11.49
CA LYS A 56 16.21 -14.09 12.67
C LYS A 56 15.34 -14.16 13.93
N SER A 57 14.11 -13.65 13.88
CA SER A 57 13.17 -13.69 15.01
C SER A 57 12.87 -15.13 15.44
N LEU A 58 12.69 -16.03 14.48
CA LEU A 58 12.42 -17.46 14.73
C LEU A 58 13.60 -18.15 15.42
N ILE A 59 14.83 -17.90 14.95
CA ILE A 59 16.06 -18.44 15.57
C ILE A 59 16.20 -17.92 17.01
N GLN A 60 15.95 -16.63 17.24
CA GLN A 60 16.02 -16.03 18.57
C GLN A 60 14.97 -16.63 19.53
N LEU A 61 13.74 -16.85 19.06
CA LEU A 61 12.67 -17.48 19.82
C LEU A 61 13.02 -18.94 20.18
N GLU A 62 13.68 -19.68 19.29
CA GLU A 62 14.14 -21.04 19.58
C GLU A 62 15.16 -21.06 20.74
N LYS A 63 16.09 -20.09 20.75
CA LYS A 63 17.17 -19.96 21.75
C LYS A 63 16.72 -19.42 23.11
N ASN A 64 15.72 -18.55 23.13
CA ASN A 64 15.12 -18.01 24.33
C ASN A 64 13.61 -17.95 24.13
N PHE A 65 12.93 -19.01 24.61
CA PHE A 65 11.51 -19.17 24.38
C PHE A 65 10.70 -18.33 25.38
N CYS A 66 10.60 -17.03 25.08
CA CYS A 66 9.89 -16.06 25.91
C CYS A 66 8.71 -15.42 25.15
N HIS A 67 7.75 -14.91 25.91
CA HIS A 67 6.51 -14.34 25.37
C HIS A 67 6.76 -13.19 24.38
N VAL A 68 7.66 -12.27 24.72
CA VAL A 68 7.93 -11.08 23.91
C VAL A 68 8.52 -11.44 22.54
N ARG A 69 9.36 -12.49 22.46
CA ARG A 69 9.89 -12.99 21.18
C ARG A 69 8.83 -13.75 20.38
N LEU A 70 7.90 -14.43 21.06
CA LEU A 70 6.79 -15.11 20.40
C LEU A 70 5.87 -14.09 19.72
N GLU A 71 5.41 -13.09 20.45
CA GLU A 71 4.58 -11.99 19.92
C GLU A 71 5.28 -11.31 18.73
N ARG A 72 6.57 -11.01 18.87
CA ARG A 72 7.33 -10.39 17.78
C ARG A 72 7.40 -11.26 16.53
N THR A 73 7.65 -12.55 16.69
CA THR A 73 7.74 -13.48 15.57
C THR A 73 6.39 -13.63 14.86
N ILE A 74 5.28 -13.61 15.62
CA ILE A 74 3.91 -13.62 15.09
C ILE A 74 3.62 -12.31 14.34
N GLU A 75 3.95 -11.16 14.92
CA GLU A 75 3.77 -9.84 14.31
C GLU A 75 4.47 -9.75 12.95
N ILE A 76 5.76 -10.12 12.90
CA ILE A 76 6.55 -10.15 11.67
C ILE A 76 5.92 -11.11 10.66
N LYS A 77 5.52 -12.32 11.08
CA LYS A 77 4.95 -13.30 10.16
C LYS A 77 3.62 -12.83 9.58
N ILE A 78 2.74 -12.27 10.40
CA ILE A 78 1.46 -11.72 9.96
C ILE A 78 1.70 -10.57 8.98
N PHE A 79 2.64 -9.67 9.27
CA PHE A 79 3.00 -8.61 8.34
C PHE A 79 3.43 -9.17 6.99
N LEU A 80 4.34 -10.16 6.96
CA LEU A 80 4.80 -10.80 5.72
C LEU A 80 3.66 -11.49 4.94
N ILE A 81 2.70 -12.09 5.64
CA ILE A 81 1.48 -12.66 5.04
C ILE A 81 0.60 -11.54 4.45
N GLU A 82 0.40 -10.45 5.20
CA GLU A 82 -0.45 -9.32 4.81
C GLU A 82 0.08 -8.55 3.60
N ILE A 83 1.41 -8.48 3.43
CA ILE A 83 2.04 -7.89 2.25
C ILE A 83 2.23 -8.88 1.09
N GLY A 84 1.87 -10.16 1.28
CA GLY A 84 2.01 -11.21 0.28
C GLY A 84 3.46 -11.52 -0.09
N ALA A 85 4.38 -11.49 0.89
CA ALA A 85 5.79 -11.81 0.67
C ALA A 85 5.97 -13.24 0.14
N GLU A 86 7.00 -13.44 -0.69
CA GLU A 86 7.28 -14.74 -1.31
C GLU A 86 7.49 -15.83 -0.25
N GLY A 87 6.69 -16.91 -0.29
CA GLY A 87 6.70 -17.98 0.71
C GLY A 87 5.75 -17.77 1.92
N PHE A 88 5.11 -16.61 2.04
CA PHE A 88 4.23 -16.24 3.15
C PHE A 88 2.75 -16.06 2.73
N VAL A 89 2.36 -16.54 1.55
CA VAL A 89 0.98 -16.41 1.07
C VAL A 89 0.02 -17.29 1.88
N SER A 90 -1.17 -16.77 2.21
CA SER A 90 -2.17 -17.50 2.98
C SER A 90 -2.79 -18.65 2.18
N THR A 91 -3.06 -19.77 2.85
CA THR A 91 -3.64 -20.99 2.26
C THR A 91 -5.05 -20.76 1.70
N SER A 92 -5.78 -19.75 2.17
CA SER A 92 -7.10 -19.37 1.62
C SER A 92 -7.05 -18.82 0.19
N ASP A 93 -5.93 -18.21 -0.22
CA ASP A 93 -5.76 -17.64 -1.57
C ASP A 93 -5.30 -18.66 -2.61
N SER A 94 -4.98 -19.88 -2.17
CA SER A 94 -4.63 -20.99 -3.08
C SER A 94 -5.86 -21.65 -3.70
N ILE A 95 -7.06 -21.47 -3.12
CA ILE A 95 -8.30 -22.11 -3.57
C ILE A 95 -8.97 -21.33 -4.73
N SER A 96 -8.78 -20.00 -4.77
CA SER A 96 -9.37 -19.12 -5.78
C SER A 96 -8.72 -19.23 -7.18
N LYS A 97 -7.62 -19.96 -7.32
CA LYS A 97 -6.94 -20.19 -8.62
C LYS A 97 -7.43 -21.42 -9.41
N ILE A 98 -8.32 -22.26 -8.86
CA ILE A 98 -8.72 -23.53 -9.52
C ILE A 98 -9.93 -23.38 -10.47
N ASN A 99 -10.76 -22.34 -10.36
CA ASN A 99 -12.05 -22.32 -11.09
C ASN A 99 -12.11 -21.48 -12.38
N MET A 100 -10.98 -21.19 -13.03
CA MET A 100 -10.96 -20.60 -14.38
C MET A 100 -10.32 -21.53 -15.41
N GLN A 101 -10.87 -22.73 -15.56
CA GLN A 101 -10.60 -23.55 -16.75
C GLN A 101 -11.72 -24.58 -16.96
N SER A 102 -12.85 -24.13 -17.50
CA SER A 102 -13.76 -24.95 -18.32
C SER A 102 -14.81 -24.04 -18.97
N ASN A 103 -14.52 -23.59 -20.18
CA ASN A 103 -15.37 -23.86 -21.35
C ASN A 103 -14.86 -23.06 -22.54
N SER A 104 -14.21 -23.76 -23.47
CA SER A 104 -14.15 -23.35 -24.87
C SER A 104 -14.80 -24.42 -25.73
N LEU A 105 -15.50 -23.95 -26.77
CA LEU A 105 -16.02 -24.66 -27.95
C LEU A 105 -17.35 -25.40 -27.68
N VAL A 106 -18.40 -25.30 -28.51
CA VAL A 106 -18.42 -25.28 -29.98
C VAL A 106 -19.75 -24.70 -30.54
N ALA A 107 -19.61 -23.88 -31.58
CA ALA A 107 -20.35 -23.79 -32.85
C ALA A 107 -21.89 -23.95 -33.01
N ASP A 108 -22.41 -23.02 -33.81
CA ASP A 108 -23.28 -23.20 -34.99
C ASP A 108 -24.82 -23.05 -34.90
N SER A 109 -25.29 -21.97 -35.55
CA SER A 109 -26.13 -21.98 -36.77
C SER A 109 -27.58 -21.45 -36.70
N VAL A 110 -27.77 -20.39 -37.52
CA VAL A 110 -28.93 -20.08 -38.40
C VAL A 110 -30.23 -19.48 -37.81
N GLY A 111 -30.60 -18.31 -38.36
CA GLY A 111 -31.90 -18.20 -39.04
C GLY A 111 -32.88 -17.09 -38.62
N ASN A 112 -32.84 -15.98 -39.37
CA ASN A 112 -33.97 -15.18 -39.88
C ASN A 112 -34.96 -14.39 -38.98
N SER A 113 -34.98 -13.08 -39.26
CA SER A 113 -36.10 -12.25 -39.75
C SER A 113 -37.19 -11.67 -38.81
N SER A 114 -37.34 -10.35 -38.99
CA SER A 114 -38.55 -9.50 -38.95
C SER A 114 -39.24 -9.15 -37.63
N ASP A 115 -39.07 -7.86 -37.27
CA ASP A 115 -40.12 -6.84 -37.06
C ASP A 115 -41.31 -7.16 -36.13
N GLU A 116 -41.36 -6.55 -34.94
CA GLU A 116 -42.55 -5.83 -34.45
C GLU A 116 -42.36 -5.17 -33.06
N SER A 117 -42.69 -3.87 -33.02
CA SER A 117 -43.30 -3.12 -31.91
C SER A 117 -42.53 -2.88 -30.59
N MET A 118 -42.17 -1.61 -30.40
CA MET A 118 -41.72 -1.00 -29.14
C MET A 118 -42.81 -1.01 -28.06
N GLN A 119 -42.68 -1.90 -27.08
CA GLN A 119 -43.15 -1.66 -25.72
C GLN A 119 -41.96 -1.22 -24.86
N ARG A 120 -41.94 0.05 -24.42
CA ARG A 120 -40.97 0.52 -23.43
C ARG A 120 -41.22 -0.21 -22.11
N LYS A 121 -40.31 -1.12 -21.77
CA LYS A 121 -40.24 -1.68 -20.41
C LYS A 121 -39.87 -0.57 -19.41
N PRO A 122 -40.39 -0.62 -18.18
CA PRO A 122 -40.09 0.35 -17.14
C PRO A 122 -38.58 0.38 -16.89
N TYR A 123 -38.04 1.60 -16.73
CA TYR A 123 -36.66 1.84 -16.39
C TYR A 123 -36.32 1.09 -15.09
N ASP A 124 -35.44 0.10 -15.19
CA ASP A 124 -34.99 -0.71 -14.07
C ASP A 124 -34.01 0.11 -13.23
N GLU A 125 -34.49 0.63 -12.11
CA GLU A 125 -33.73 1.38 -11.10
C GLU A 125 -32.56 0.54 -10.51
N SER A 126 -32.54 -0.78 -10.74
CA SER A 126 -31.42 -1.67 -10.41
C SER A 126 -30.17 -1.40 -11.26
N SER A 127 -30.34 -1.01 -12.53
CA SER A 127 -29.21 -0.77 -13.45
C SER A 127 -28.41 0.49 -13.10
N VAL A 128 -28.99 1.43 -12.33
CA VAL A 128 -28.30 2.65 -11.87
C VAL A 128 -27.51 2.41 -10.58
N LYS A 129 -27.85 1.36 -9.81
CA LYS A 129 -27.10 0.96 -8.60
C LYS A 129 -25.80 0.22 -8.91
N GLN A 130 -25.65 -0.34 -10.11
CA GLN A 130 -24.41 -1.01 -10.54
C GLN A 130 -23.26 -0.05 -10.94
N LEU A 131 -23.50 1.26 -10.99
CA LEU A 131 -22.48 2.22 -11.47
C LEU A 131 -21.71 2.97 -10.39
N PHE A 132 -22.07 2.82 -9.10
CA PHE A 132 -21.34 3.46 -8.00
C PHE A 132 -21.26 2.54 -6.80
N GLU A 133 -20.51 1.44 -6.92
CA GLU A 133 -20.06 0.72 -5.74
C GLU A 133 -19.30 1.69 -4.82
N GLU A 134 -19.75 1.78 -3.57
CA GLU A 134 -19.05 2.49 -2.51
C GLU A 134 -17.67 1.87 -2.28
N PHE A 135 -16.70 2.66 -1.82
CA PHE A 135 -15.41 2.09 -1.49
C PHE A 135 -15.59 1.10 -0.34
N SER A 136 -15.16 -0.14 -0.56
CA SER A 136 -15.08 -1.11 0.52
C SER A 136 -14.02 -0.69 1.54
N ALA A 137 -14.04 -1.27 2.74
CA ALA A 137 -12.97 -1.05 3.72
C ALA A 137 -11.57 -1.40 3.17
N LYS A 138 -11.49 -2.39 2.26
CA LYS A 138 -10.26 -2.74 1.55
C LYS A 138 -9.84 -1.61 0.60
N ASP A 139 -10.78 -1.07 -0.16
CA ASP A 139 -10.53 0.04 -1.09
C ASP A 139 -10.03 1.29 -0.37
N LEU A 140 -10.66 1.66 0.76
CA LEU A 140 -10.24 2.80 1.58
C LEU A 140 -8.84 2.58 2.17
N ARG A 141 -8.52 1.37 2.64
CA ARG A 141 -7.18 1.03 3.11
C ARG A 141 -6.14 1.18 2.00
N THR A 142 -6.43 0.65 0.81
CA THR A 142 -5.53 0.76 -0.34
C THR A 142 -5.36 2.22 -0.79
N LEU A 143 -6.42 3.02 -0.72
CA LEU A 143 -6.37 4.46 -0.98
C LEU A 143 -5.47 5.18 0.05
N LYS A 144 -5.59 4.85 1.34
CA LYS A 144 -4.69 5.37 2.41
C LYS A 144 -3.23 5.04 2.09
N VAL A 145 -2.91 3.78 1.79
CA VAL A 145 -1.53 3.37 1.45
C VAL A 145 -1.02 4.12 0.21
N SER A 146 -1.87 4.29 -0.80
CA SER A 146 -1.51 5.05 -2.00
C SER A 146 -1.16 6.50 -1.69
N LEU A 147 -1.91 7.14 -0.79
CA LEU A 147 -1.62 8.50 -0.33
C LEU A 147 -0.31 8.56 0.48
N LEU A 148 -0.04 7.61 1.37
CA LEU A 148 1.23 7.55 2.10
C LEU A 148 2.42 7.39 1.14
N ASN A 149 2.32 6.49 0.16
CA ASN A 149 3.36 6.33 -0.87
C ASN A 149 3.59 7.61 -1.69
N LEU A 150 2.52 8.35 -1.99
CA LEU A 150 2.61 9.63 -2.70
C LEU A 150 3.28 10.73 -1.86
N LEU A 151 3.13 10.70 -0.53
CA LEU A 151 3.84 11.61 0.38
C LEU A 151 5.35 11.36 0.33
N LEU A 152 5.75 10.10 0.34
CA LEU A 152 7.15 9.67 0.35
C LEU A 152 7.83 9.75 -1.02
N ASP A 153 7.06 9.81 -2.11
CA ASP A 153 7.60 9.98 -3.47
C ASP A 153 8.04 11.43 -3.72
N ASN A 154 9.32 11.71 -3.44
CA ASN A 154 9.92 13.04 -3.64
C ASN A 154 9.98 13.49 -5.11
N SER A 155 9.68 12.63 -6.09
CA SER A 155 9.49 13.06 -7.48
C SER A 155 8.19 13.84 -7.69
N LYS A 156 7.21 13.71 -6.78
CA LYS A 156 5.88 14.30 -6.93
C LYS A 156 5.85 15.77 -6.48
N PRO A 157 5.15 16.67 -7.21
CA PRO A 157 5.02 18.07 -6.82
C PRO A 157 4.16 18.25 -5.57
N ILE A 158 4.60 19.09 -4.62
CA ILE A 158 3.91 19.34 -3.35
C ILE A 158 2.56 20.04 -3.55
N ASP A 159 2.50 20.99 -4.46
CA ASP A 159 1.28 21.71 -4.85
C ASP A 159 0.21 20.75 -5.37
N LYS A 160 0.58 19.82 -6.26
CA LYS A 160 -0.35 18.80 -6.77
C LYS A 160 -0.83 17.85 -5.68
N LEU A 161 0.06 17.42 -4.79
CA LEU A 161 -0.30 16.55 -3.67
C LEU A 161 -1.24 17.24 -2.68
N THR A 162 -1.06 18.53 -2.44
CA THR A 162 -1.95 19.34 -1.59
C THR A 162 -3.36 19.42 -2.19
N ILE A 163 -3.46 19.62 -3.51
CA ILE A 163 -4.75 19.65 -4.21
C ILE A 163 -5.39 18.27 -4.22
N LEU A 164 -4.63 17.20 -4.49
CA LEU A 164 -5.12 15.82 -4.44
C LEU A 164 -5.67 15.48 -3.06
N LEU A 165 -4.94 15.80 -1.99
CA LEU A 165 -5.36 15.53 -0.62
C LEU A 165 -6.67 16.27 -0.29
N SER A 166 -6.78 17.54 -0.69
CA SER A 166 -8.01 18.33 -0.50
C SER A 166 -9.19 17.74 -1.26
N LEU A 167 -8.96 17.25 -2.49
CA LEU A 167 -9.97 16.59 -3.31
C LEU A 167 -10.43 15.27 -2.67
N VAL A 168 -9.50 14.42 -2.20
CA VAL A 168 -9.83 13.17 -1.51
C VAL A 168 -10.61 13.44 -0.24
N HIS A 169 -10.17 14.38 0.60
CA HIS A 169 -10.87 14.74 1.83
C HIS A 169 -12.29 15.30 1.59
N SER A 170 -12.48 16.09 0.54
CA SER A 170 -13.81 16.58 0.17
C SER A 170 -14.75 15.46 -0.29
N LYS A 171 -14.23 14.36 -0.83
CA LYS A 171 -15.02 13.24 -1.36
C LYS A 171 -15.21 12.13 -0.31
N TYR A 172 -14.23 11.95 0.57
CA TYR A 172 -14.14 10.86 1.55
C TYR A 172 -13.56 11.38 2.87
N PRO A 173 -14.29 12.24 3.59
CA PRO A 173 -13.83 12.76 4.87
C PRO A 173 -13.56 11.63 5.89
N GLU A 174 -14.33 10.54 5.83
CA GLU A 174 -14.21 9.37 6.70
C GLU A 174 -12.93 8.54 6.50
N LEU A 175 -12.18 8.80 5.44
CA LEU A 175 -10.84 8.21 5.25
C LEU A 175 -9.84 8.75 6.29
N PHE A 176 -10.08 9.96 6.80
CA PHE A 176 -9.19 10.67 7.70
C PHE A 176 -9.70 10.60 9.13
N ASN A 177 -8.81 10.24 10.04
CA ASN A 177 -9.10 10.29 11.46
C ASN A 177 -9.06 11.73 11.97
N GLU A 178 -9.73 11.98 13.09
CA GLU A 178 -9.48 13.19 13.87
C GLU A 178 -8.01 13.24 14.31
N TYR A 179 -7.47 14.45 14.41
CA TYR A 179 -6.13 14.65 14.94
C TYR A 179 -6.04 14.16 16.38
N LEU A 180 -5.04 13.30 16.65
CA LEU A 180 -4.81 12.69 17.95
C LEU A 180 -3.34 12.86 18.36
N GLU A 181 -3.13 13.24 19.62
CA GLU A 181 -1.83 13.26 20.29
C GLU A 181 -1.86 12.22 21.41
N ASP A 182 -0.87 11.33 21.43
CA ASP A 182 -0.72 10.30 22.46
C ASP A 182 0.74 9.80 22.53
N GLU A 183 0.99 8.75 23.31
CA GLU A 183 2.31 8.15 23.49
C GLU A 183 2.99 7.65 22.19
N ASN A 184 2.21 7.42 21.13
CA ASN A 184 2.69 6.97 19.82
C ASN A 184 2.59 8.06 18.75
N ASN A 185 1.93 9.18 19.03
CA ASN A 185 1.59 10.21 18.08
C ASN A 185 2.03 11.59 18.60
N ASP A 186 3.33 11.89 18.47
CA ASP A 186 3.91 13.17 18.90
C ASP A 186 3.11 14.38 18.37
N PRO A 187 3.01 15.47 19.14
CA PRO A 187 2.33 16.69 18.69
C PRO A 187 2.98 17.27 17.44
N ILE A 188 2.19 18.02 16.66
CA ILE A 188 2.70 18.78 15.53
C ILE A 188 3.50 19.96 16.09
N ASP A 189 4.79 19.99 15.82
CA ASP A 189 5.65 21.13 16.09
C ASP A 189 5.62 22.11 14.90
N LEU A 190 5.24 23.35 15.19
CA LEU A 190 5.15 24.44 14.22
C LEU A 190 6.46 25.25 14.11
N ASP A 191 7.44 25.01 14.99
CA ASP A 191 8.75 25.64 14.91
C ASP A 191 9.60 24.96 13.83
N GLN A 192 9.86 25.70 12.75
CA GLN A 192 10.63 25.20 11.62
C GLN A 192 12.10 24.90 11.97
N GLU A 193 12.63 25.44 13.07
CA GLU A 193 13.97 25.09 13.54
C GLU A 193 14.08 23.60 13.94
N ASN A 194 12.96 23.00 14.37
CA ASN A 194 12.87 21.60 14.75
C ASN A 194 12.55 20.67 13.56
N TRP A 195 12.25 21.23 12.39
CA TRP A 195 11.92 20.46 11.19
C TRP A 195 13.19 19.87 10.56
N THR A 196 13.59 18.72 11.10
CA THR A 196 14.71 17.91 10.63
C THR A 196 14.22 16.69 9.84
N VAL A 197 15.15 15.99 9.18
CA VAL A 197 14.84 14.69 8.53
C VAL A 197 14.31 13.67 9.55
N LEU A 198 14.88 13.64 10.76
CA LEU A 198 14.42 12.79 11.85
C LEU A 198 13.00 13.15 12.30
N TYR A 199 12.70 14.44 12.42
CA TYR A 199 11.36 14.91 12.73
C TYR A 199 10.34 14.50 11.67
N PHE A 200 10.68 14.63 10.38
CA PHE A 200 9.84 14.17 9.29
C PHE A 200 9.54 12.66 9.40
N HIS A 201 10.55 11.83 9.70
CA HIS A 201 10.34 10.40 9.89
C HIS A 201 9.45 10.09 11.10
N SER A 202 9.68 10.74 12.24
CA SER A 202 8.82 10.56 13.44
C SER A 202 7.36 10.92 13.14
N GLN A 203 7.14 12.08 12.51
CA GLN A 203 5.79 12.53 12.14
C GLN A 203 5.15 11.63 11.07
N ASN A 204 5.94 11.06 10.15
CA ASN A 204 5.43 10.08 9.18
C ASN A 204 4.95 8.80 9.88
N THR A 205 5.71 8.29 10.87
CA THR A 205 5.26 7.17 11.72
C THR A 205 3.97 7.53 12.45
N ALA A 206 3.87 8.72 13.03
CA ALA A 206 2.63 9.19 13.66
C ALA A 206 1.46 9.33 12.67
N LEU A 207 1.71 9.67 11.41
CA LEU A 207 0.67 9.70 10.37
C LEU A 207 0.15 8.29 10.00
N GLU A 208 1.01 7.27 10.08
CA GLU A 208 0.62 5.89 9.79
C GLU A 208 -0.38 5.36 10.84
N THR A 209 -0.15 5.69 12.11
CA THR A 209 -1.01 5.35 13.28
C THR A 209 -2.22 6.26 13.42
N ASN A 210 -2.06 7.57 13.25
CA ASN A 210 -3.15 8.55 13.21
C ASN A 210 -3.20 9.22 11.83
N PHE A 211 -3.91 8.60 10.89
CA PHE A 211 -4.06 9.13 9.53
C PHE A 211 -5.02 10.32 9.46
N SER A 212 -4.62 11.43 10.05
CA SER A 212 -5.34 12.70 10.04
C SER A 212 -4.89 13.59 8.89
N ILE A 213 -5.81 14.41 8.41
CA ILE A 213 -5.51 15.38 7.35
C ILE A 213 -4.48 16.42 7.81
N ASP A 214 -4.52 16.79 9.10
CA ASP A 214 -3.63 17.78 9.70
C ASP A 214 -2.17 17.31 9.67
N ARG A 215 -1.91 16.06 10.08
CA ARG A 215 -0.56 15.45 10.02
C ARG A 215 -0.06 15.33 8.59
N TYR A 216 -0.93 14.93 7.65
CA TYR A 216 -0.52 14.80 6.25
C TYR A 216 -0.14 16.15 5.65
N LYS A 217 -0.96 17.20 5.86
CA LYS A 217 -0.65 18.56 5.41
C LYS A 217 0.65 19.07 6.02
N HIS A 218 0.82 18.89 7.33
CA HIS A 218 2.03 19.26 8.02
C HIS A 218 3.27 18.58 7.43
N LEU A 219 3.21 17.27 7.16
CA LEU A 219 4.32 16.56 6.51
C LEU A 219 4.61 17.06 5.09
N LEU A 220 3.61 17.54 4.33
CA LEU A 220 3.85 18.21 3.05
C LEU A 220 4.63 19.52 3.24
N ASP A 221 4.31 20.29 4.28
CA ASP A 221 5.01 21.55 4.62
C ASP A 221 6.45 21.27 5.09
N VAL A 222 6.66 20.27 5.95
CA VAL A 222 8.00 19.83 6.40
C VAL A 222 8.83 19.35 5.20
N ARG A 223 8.22 18.58 4.29
CA ARG A 223 8.89 18.11 3.06
C ARG A 223 9.32 19.28 2.17
N ASP A 224 8.46 20.29 2.01
CA ASP A 224 8.78 21.51 1.24
C ASP A 224 9.92 22.30 1.89
N PHE A 225 9.91 22.42 3.23
CA PHE A 225 10.96 23.06 3.99
C PHE A 225 12.31 22.35 3.83
N LEU A 226 12.35 21.02 4.05
CA LEU A 226 13.58 20.22 3.92
C LEU A 226 14.13 20.25 2.48
N ARG A 227 13.23 20.27 1.48
CA ARG A 227 13.61 20.47 0.07
C ARG A 227 14.26 21.82 -0.15
N LYS A 228 13.65 22.92 0.31
CA LYS A 228 14.21 24.28 0.20
C LYS A 228 15.53 24.45 0.94
N LYS A 229 15.70 23.73 2.05
CA LYS A 229 16.95 23.67 2.82
C LYS A 229 18.07 22.91 2.09
N GLY A 230 17.73 22.10 1.08
CA GLY A 230 18.71 21.36 0.28
C GLY A 230 19.03 19.96 0.82
N GLU A 231 18.20 19.39 1.70
CA GLU A 231 18.40 18.04 2.21
C GLU A 231 18.34 17.02 1.07
N SER A 232 19.32 16.13 0.99
CA SER A 232 19.55 15.25 -0.17
C SER A 232 18.34 14.38 -0.50
N ASP A 233 17.74 13.81 0.54
CA ASP A 233 16.69 12.80 0.41
C ASP A 233 15.36 13.41 -0.04
N PHE A 234 15.23 14.74 0.04
CA PHE A 234 14.02 15.52 -0.26
C PHE A 234 14.09 16.25 -1.61
N GLN A 235 15.26 16.21 -2.26
CA GLN A 235 15.42 16.76 -3.60
C GLN A 235 14.64 15.93 -4.62
N PHE A 236 14.28 16.55 -5.73
CA PHE A 236 13.73 15.81 -6.86
C PHE A 236 14.75 14.77 -7.33
N ILE A 237 14.31 13.52 -7.45
CA ILE A 237 15.11 12.47 -8.09
C ILE A 237 15.24 12.84 -9.56
N SER A 238 16.36 13.43 -9.96
CA SER A 238 16.73 13.46 -11.36
C SER A 238 16.97 12.01 -11.78
N GLU A 239 16.21 11.48 -12.73
CA GLU A 239 16.51 10.20 -13.36
C GLU A 239 17.99 10.23 -13.78
N THR A 240 18.81 9.47 -13.06
CA THR A 240 20.22 9.31 -13.39
C THR A 240 20.26 8.57 -14.71
N LYS A 241 20.41 9.32 -15.80
CA LYS A 241 20.89 8.79 -17.08
C LYS A 241 22.12 7.96 -16.74
N LYS A 242 22.02 6.64 -16.92
CA LYS A 242 23.15 5.71 -16.83
C LYS A 242 24.28 6.26 -17.70
N SER A 243 25.27 6.87 -17.06
CA SER A 243 26.52 7.28 -17.68
C SER A 243 27.38 6.04 -17.86
N GLY A 244 27.62 5.64 -19.11
CA GLY A 244 28.52 4.54 -19.39
C GLY A 244 28.56 4.05 -20.83
N GLN A 245 28.78 4.93 -21.82
CA GLN A 245 29.69 4.63 -22.93
C GLN A 245 30.02 5.88 -23.76
N SER A 246 31.32 6.15 -23.82
CA SER A 246 32.03 7.14 -24.61
C SER A 246 32.01 6.84 -26.11
N GLY A 247 31.97 7.88 -26.95
CA GLY A 247 32.60 7.83 -28.28
C GLY A 247 31.81 8.39 -29.47
N GLN A 248 31.81 9.72 -29.60
CA GLN A 248 31.95 10.53 -30.83
C GLN A 248 31.12 10.29 -32.12
N SER A 249 30.54 11.43 -32.55
CA SER A 249 30.49 12.03 -33.91
C SER A 249 29.44 11.56 -34.93
N GLY A 250 28.70 12.53 -35.50
CA GLY A 250 27.94 12.35 -36.75
C GLY A 250 26.73 13.27 -36.96
N GLN A 251 26.99 14.47 -37.46
CA GLN A 251 26.18 15.44 -38.22
C GLN A 251 24.72 15.12 -38.67
N SER A 252 23.86 16.15 -38.48
CA SER A 252 22.86 16.75 -39.40
C SER A 252 21.69 15.94 -40.01
N GLY A 253 20.47 16.50 -39.89
CA GLY A 253 19.43 16.34 -40.91
C GLY A 253 17.97 16.28 -40.42
N GLN A 254 17.30 17.43 -40.45
CA GLN A 254 15.93 17.66 -40.95
C GLN A 254 14.69 16.91 -40.38
N SER A 255 13.77 17.76 -39.89
CA SER A 255 12.31 17.78 -40.13
C SER A 255 11.43 16.59 -39.72
N GLY A 256 10.53 16.88 -38.78
CA GLY A 256 9.35 16.10 -38.47
C GLY A 256 8.52 16.77 -37.38
N GLN A 257 7.95 17.95 -37.67
CA GLN A 257 6.83 18.48 -36.88
C GLN A 257 5.64 17.53 -37.08
N SER A 258 5.50 16.54 -36.21
CA SER A 258 4.21 15.93 -35.93
C SER A 258 3.60 16.69 -34.76
N GLY A 259 2.74 17.64 -35.10
CA GLY A 259 1.82 18.26 -34.15
C GLY A 259 0.87 17.21 -33.61
N GLN A 260 1.29 16.49 -32.57
CA GLN A 260 0.35 15.93 -31.63
C GLN A 260 -0.23 17.11 -30.85
N SER A 261 -1.47 17.45 -31.18
CA SER A 261 -2.41 18.14 -30.30
C SER A 261 -2.37 17.44 -28.93
N ARG A 262 -1.43 17.85 -28.06
CA ARG A 262 -1.53 17.64 -26.63
C ARG A 262 -2.73 18.47 -26.21
N GLN A 263 -3.90 17.85 -26.19
CA GLN A 263 -4.99 18.36 -25.37
C GLN A 263 -4.38 18.59 -23.99
N SER A 264 -4.41 19.85 -23.53
CA SER A 264 -4.02 20.19 -22.17
C SER A 264 -4.88 19.34 -21.24
N LYS A 265 -4.28 18.32 -20.63
CA LYS A 265 -4.94 17.49 -19.63
C LYS A 265 -5.49 18.42 -18.55
N SER A 266 -6.72 18.17 -18.11
CA SER A 266 -7.26 18.97 -17.02
C SER A 266 -6.44 18.68 -15.75
N LEU A 267 -6.34 19.67 -14.85
CA LEU A 267 -5.67 19.48 -13.56
C LEU A 267 -6.27 18.27 -12.82
N LEU A 268 -7.58 18.05 -12.93
CA LEU A 268 -8.25 16.89 -12.36
C LEU A 268 -7.76 15.56 -12.94
N ASP A 269 -7.60 15.47 -14.27
CA ASP A 269 -7.06 14.26 -14.91
C ASP A 269 -5.62 13.98 -14.47
N GLU A 270 -4.79 15.02 -14.28
CA GLU A 270 -3.42 14.86 -13.78
C GLU A 270 -3.35 14.34 -12.33
N LEU A 271 -4.28 14.78 -11.47
CA LEU A 271 -4.38 14.30 -10.10
C LEU A 271 -4.85 12.84 -10.04
N ILE A 272 -5.85 12.49 -10.87
CA ILE A 272 -6.34 11.11 -11.00
C ILE A 272 -5.23 10.20 -11.54
N ASP A 273 -4.50 10.63 -12.57
CA ASP A 273 -3.38 9.88 -13.12
C ASP A 273 -2.29 9.61 -12.05
N MET A 274 -1.97 10.60 -11.22
CA MET A 274 -1.00 10.44 -10.13
C MET A 274 -1.46 9.40 -9.11
N LEU A 275 -2.73 9.44 -8.72
CA LEU A 275 -3.30 8.49 -7.79
C LEU A 275 -3.36 7.09 -8.39
N VAL A 276 -3.80 6.96 -9.64
CA VAL A 276 -3.86 5.69 -10.38
C VAL A 276 -2.46 5.11 -10.60
N GLU A 277 -1.46 5.92 -10.89
CA GLU A 277 -0.06 5.49 -11.01
C GLU A 277 0.45 4.91 -9.68
N SER A 278 0.19 5.60 -8.56
CA SER A 278 0.53 5.10 -7.22
C SER A 278 -0.19 3.79 -6.91
N LEU A 279 -1.50 3.71 -7.19
CA LEU A 279 -2.29 2.49 -7.07
C LEU A 279 -1.72 1.35 -7.92
N SER A 280 -1.36 1.61 -9.17
CA SER A 280 -0.89 0.60 -10.12
C SER A 280 0.48 0.03 -9.75
N LYS A 281 1.29 0.74 -8.96
CA LYS A 281 2.57 0.25 -8.44
C LYS A 281 2.40 -0.77 -7.30
N MET A 282 1.21 -0.88 -6.72
CA MET A 282 0.92 -1.85 -5.66
C MET A 282 0.50 -3.20 -6.27
N LYS A 283 1.12 -4.28 -5.80
CA LYS A 283 1.01 -5.64 -6.38
C LYS A 283 -0.42 -6.23 -6.38
N GLU A 284 -1.34 -5.69 -5.58
CA GLU A 284 -2.70 -6.24 -5.40
C GLU A 284 -3.84 -5.22 -5.57
N VAL A 285 -3.66 -4.21 -6.43
CA VAL A 285 -4.78 -3.32 -6.76
C VAL A 285 -5.72 -4.01 -7.75
N SER A 286 -6.97 -4.20 -7.33
CA SER A 286 -8.01 -4.68 -8.25
C SER A 286 -8.26 -3.64 -9.35
N CYS A 287 -8.44 -4.08 -10.60
CA CYS A 287 -8.87 -3.18 -11.69
C CYS A 287 -10.17 -2.45 -11.34
N ASN A 288 -11.02 -3.06 -10.51
CA ASN A 288 -12.24 -2.45 -9.98
C ASN A 288 -11.94 -1.18 -9.16
N LEU A 289 -10.93 -1.19 -8.27
CA LEU A 289 -10.54 -0.01 -7.48
C LEU A 289 -10.06 1.15 -8.37
N ILE A 290 -9.27 0.86 -9.42
CA ILE A 290 -8.80 1.89 -10.36
C ILE A 290 -9.99 2.54 -11.08
N GLU A 291 -10.96 1.74 -11.53
CA GLU A 291 -12.15 2.27 -12.19
C GLU A 291 -13.06 3.04 -11.22
N LYS A 292 -13.18 2.59 -9.97
CA LYS A 292 -13.88 3.35 -8.91
C LYS A 292 -13.24 4.71 -8.66
N VAL A 293 -11.91 4.78 -8.56
CA VAL A 293 -11.17 6.05 -8.39
C VAL A 293 -11.41 6.97 -9.59
N LYS A 294 -11.28 6.47 -10.82
CA LYS A 294 -11.57 7.28 -12.00
C LYS A 294 -13.02 7.79 -12.02
N SER A 295 -13.99 6.96 -11.64
CA SER A 295 -15.42 7.29 -11.64
C SER A 295 -15.80 8.30 -10.56
N LYS A 296 -15.25 8.18 -9.34
CA LYS A 296 -15.65 9.00 -8.19
C LYS A 296 -14.99 10.39 -8.17
N PHE A 297 -13.82 10.49 -8.79
CA PHE A 297 -13.02 11.71 -8.82
C PHE A 297 -13.20 12.53 -10.12
N LYS A 298 -13.76 11.94 -11.18
CA LYS A 298 -14.12 12.64 -12.42
C LYS A 298 -15.55 13.20 -12.38
#